data_AF-A0A3L7YPI9-F1
#
_entry.id   AF-A0A3L7YPI9-F1
#
_cell.length_a   1.000
_cell.length_b   1.000
_cell.length_c   1.000
_cell.angle_alpha   90.00
_cell.angle_beta   90.00
_cell.angle_gamma   90.00
#
_symmetry.space_group_name_H-M   'P 1'
#
loop_
_entity.id
_entity.type
_entity.pdbx_description
1 polymer ?
#
loop_
_entity_poly.entity_id
_entity_poly.type
_entity_poly.pdbx_seq_one_letter_code
_entity_poly.pdbx_strand_id
1 'polypeptide(L)'
;MKREYLGTLNQADPIYSILSHDVLPQLGVTTNGQRYRVFRLGGSNAVFEYEERESGHRVIGKFYGESGTRASPRAVDRMWREYRAVDHMRRVGLDGYPHHVMRALGTAPDQGAAIFLEHLRGETLGVVLDGVAREVRQPSALYERLTALAFFLATMHNRTVTDDLVDFHDDVRYLGLLSESLRHHRHMSDHSLREFGSLGDRWKRFGPMWEDHRVCLHGDATPANFLFTDGMWVGGIDFERSHYGDRVFDVGRIAGELQHAFMLNQGNRRGAEPYIGHFLWEYSCHFPDREASFAHICARVPFHLATTLLRVARNPWITNEYRTKLIEAAQDALRSL
;
A
#
# COMPACT_ATOMS: atom_id res chain seq x y z
N MET A 1 -12.67 -5.39 -6.16
CA MET A 1 -13.23 -5.61 -4.79
C MET A 1 -14.66 -6.14 -4.93
N LYS A 2 -15.06 -7.16 -4.16
CA LYS A 2 -16.47 -7.59 -4.13
C LYS A 2 -17.27 -6.54 -3.35
N ARG A 3 -18.34 -6.01 -3.96
CA ARG A 3 -19.21 -4.97 -3.40
C ARG A 3 -20.56 -5.63 -3.08
N GLU A 4 -20.90 -5.72 -1.80
CA GLU A 4 -22.15 -6.34 -1.34
C GLU A 4 -23.12 -5.24 -0.87
N TYR A 5 -24.31 -5.19 -1.44
CA TYR A 5 -25.32 -4.20 -1.04
C TYR A 5 -25.98 -4.62 0.27
N LEU A 6 -25.95 -3.73 1.28
CA LEU A 6 -26.52 -3.99 2.60
C LEU A 6 -27.89 -3.32 2.80
N GLY A 7 -28.25 -2.34 1.97
CA GLY A 7 -29.50 -1.60 2.10
C GLY A 7 -29.31 -0.09 2.10
N THR A 8 -30.33 0.61 2.59
CA THR A 8 -30.31 2.07 2.76
C THR A 8 -30.01 2.41 4.23
N LEU A 9 -29.12 3.38 4.46
CA LEU A 9 -28.77 3.82 5.82
C LEU A 9 -30.00 4.42 6.52
N ASN A 10 -30.28 3.95 7.73
CA ASN A 10 -31.37 4.47 8.55
C ASN A 10 -31.04 5.89 9.04
N GLN A 11 -32.01 6.81 9.00
CA GLN A 11 -31.83 8.19 9.50
C GLN A 11 -31.57 8.26 11.01
N ALA A 12 -32.00 7.24 11.77
CA ALA A 12 -31.72 7.13 13.19
C ALA A 12 -30.29 6.63 13.49
N ASP A 13 -29.56 6.15 12.47
CA ASP A 13 -28.16 5.74 12.64
C ASP A 13 -27.28 6.99 12.85
N PRO A 14 -26.43 7.04 13.89
CA PRO A 14 -25.53 8.18 14.13
C PRO A 14 -24.69 8.55 12.91
N ILE A 15 -24.27 7.57 12.11
CA ILE A 15 -23.48 7.75 10.89
C ILE A 15 -24.23 8.59 9.85
N TYR A 16 -25.57 8.51 9.81
CA TYR A 16 -26.37 9.31 8.87
C TYR A 16 -26.16 10.81 9.09
N SER A 17 -26.16 11.25 10.35
CA SER A 17 -25.98 12.66 10.69
C SER A 17 -24.59 13.16 10.35
N ILE A 18 -23.55 12.35 10.64
CA ILE A 18 -22.16 12.67 10.30
C ILE A 18 -22.00 12.78 8.78
N LEU A 19 -22.56 11.84 8.02
CA LEU A 19 -22.48 11.87 6.56
C LEU A 19 -23.15 13.12 5.99
N SER A 20 -24.34 13.47 6.47
CA SER A 20 -25.15 14.57 5.94
C SER A 20 -24.63 15.95 6.34
N HIS A 21 -24.11 16.11 7.56
CA HIS A 21 -23.75 17.42 8.10
C HIS A 21 -22.25 17.71 8.07
N ASP A 22 -21.40 16.69 8.19
CA ASP A 22 -19.95 16.90 8.30
C ASP A 22 -19.21 16.48 7.03
N VAL A 23 -19.58 15.34 6.43
CA VAL A 23 -18.81 14.72 5.34
C VAL A 23 -19.23 15.22 3.96
N LEU A 24 -20.50 15.07 3.58
CA LEU A 24 -20.98 15.44 2.24
C LEU A 24 -20.85 16.94 1.91
N PRO A 25 -21.04 17.88 2.86
CA PRO A 25 -20.83 19.30 2.57
C PRO A 25 -19.40 19.62 2.10
N GLN A 26 -18.39 18.86 2.54
CA GLN A 26 -17.01 19.00 2.07
C GLN A 26 -16.78 18.52 0.62
N LEU A 27 -17.76 17.80 0.06
CA LEU A 27 -17.84 17.41 -1.34
C LEU A 27 -18.74 18.36 -2.15
N GLY A 28 -19.24 19.45 -1.54
CA GLY A 28 -20.14 20.40 -2.19
C GLY A 28 -21.59 19.91 -2.31
N VAL A 29 -21.97 18.87 -1.57
CA VAL A 29 -23.34 18.33 -1.58
C VAL A 29 -24.13 18.87 -0.39
N THR A 30 -25.14 19.69 -0.65
CA THR A 30 -25.95 20.40 0.37
C THR A 30 -27.45 20.12 0.23
N THR A 31 -27.85 18.94 -0.23
CA THR A 31 -29.27 18.60 -0.43
C THR A 31 -30.00 18.35 0.91
N ASN A 32 -31.33 18.44 0.92
CA ASN A 32 -32.16 18.04 2.07
C ASN A 32 -32.77 16.67 1.78
N GLY A 33 -32.68 15.73 2.71
CA GLY A 33 -33.33 14.41 2.60
C GLY A 33 -32.47 13.32 1.95
N GLN A 34 -31.15 13.39 2.10
CA GLN A 34 -30.18 12.45 1.56
C GLN A 34 -30.57 11.00 1.86
N ARG A 35 -30.39 10.12 0.88
CA ARG A 35 -30.54 8.68 1.05
C ARG A 35 -29.24 8.01 0.67
N TYR A 36 -28.66 7.26 1.60
CA TYR A 36 -27.39 6.57 1.37
C TYR A 36 -27.64 5.10 1.09
N ARG A 37 -27.14 4.61 -0.04
CA ARG A 37 -26.98 3.17 -0.26
C ARG A 37 -25.67 2.74 0.40
N VAL A 38 -25.73 1.68 1.18
CA VAL A 38 -24.58 1.15 1.91
C VAL A 38 -24.13 -0.13 1.24
N PHE A 39 -22.84 -0.21 0.96
CA PHE A 39 -22.20 -1.39 0.42
C PHE A 39 -21.06 -1.82 1.33
N ARG A 40 -20.97 -3.12 1.64
CA ARG A 40 -19.79 -3.69 2.26
C ARG A 40 -18.73 -3.92 1.19
N LEU A 41 -17.51 -3.46 1.45
CA LEU A 41 -16.37 -3.77 0.60
C LEU A 41 -15.63 -4.98 1.19
N GLY A 42 -15.29 -5.95 0.33
CA GLY A 42 -14.54 -7.14 0.77
C GLY A 42 -13.14 -6.78 1.28
N GLY A 43 -12.77 -7.30 2.46
CA GLY A 43 -11.47 -7.08 3.10
C GLY A 43 -11.46 -7.59 4.55
N SER A 44 -10.32 -7.46 5.24
CA SER A 44 -10.15 -7.89 6.64
C SER A 44 -10.73 -6.90 7.67
N ASN A 45 -10.94 -5.65 7.28
CA ASN A 45 -11.53 -4.60 8.12
C ASN A 45 -13.01 -4.37 7.76
N ALA A 46 -13.76 -3.80 8.69
CA ALA A 46 -15.12 -3.31 8.43
C ALA A 46 -15.04 -2.02 7.60
N VAL A 47 -15.08 -2.18 6.28
CA VAL A 47 -15.06 -1.08 5.30
C VAL A 47 -16.37 -1.05 4.54
N PHE A 48 -16.99 0.13 4.52
CA PHE A 48 -18.26 0.38 3.86
C PHE A 48 -18.13 1.53 2.88
N GLU A 49 -18.84 1.42 1.77
CA GLU A 49 -19.06 2.52 0.84
C GLU A 49 -20.47 3.05 1.03
N TYR A 50 -20.57 4.36 1.23
CA TYR A 50 -21.82 5.10 1.33
C TYR A 50 -22.00 5.90 0.05
N GLU A 51 -23.01 5.55 -0.73
CA GLU A 51 -23.35 6.24 -1.98
C GLU A 51 -24.62 7.07 -1.77
N GLU A 52 -24.50 8.39 -1.85
CA GLU A 52 -25.64 9.30 -1.83
C GLU A 52 -26.41 9.17 -3.15
N ARG A 53 -27.72 8.97 -3.09
CA ARG A 53 -28.54 8.54 -4.23
C ARG A 53 -28.76 9.61 -5.30
N GLU A 54 -28.84 10.88 -4.95
CA GLU A 54 -29.18 11.94 -5.89
C GLU A 54 -27.97 12.44 -6.66
N SER A 55 -26.89 12.73 -5.95
CA SER A 55 -25.63 13.24 -6.49
C SER A 55 -24.68 12.14 -6.97
N GLY A 56 -24.87 10.90 -6.50
CA GLY A 56 -23.99 9.78 -6.82
C GLY A 56 -22.60 9.86 -6.16
N HIS A 57 -22.38 10.82 -5.24
CA HIS A 57 -21.15 10.91 -4.48
C HIS A 57 -20.98 9.69 -3.58
N ARG A 58 -19.72 9.26 -3.45
CA ARG A 58 -19.35 8.09 -2.66
C ARG A 58 -18.34 8.48 -1.59
N VAL A 59 -18.49 7.86 -0.43
CA VAL A 59 -17.60 8.01 0.72
C VAL A 59 -17.24 6.63 1.23
N ILE A 60 -15.98 6.43 1.60
CA ILE A 60 -15.52 5.21 2.25
C ILE A 60 -15.52 5.42 3.77
N GLY A 61 -16.31 4.64 4.52
CA GLY A 61 -16.22 4.56 5.96
C GLY A 61 -15.38 3.35 6.38
N LYS A 62 -14.29 3.58 7.09
CA LYS A 62 -13.40 2.55 7.63
C LYS A 62 -13.49 2.54 9.15
N PHE A 63 -13.83 1.39 9.72
CA PHE A 63 -14.05 1.19 11.16
C PHE A 63 -12.94 0.31 11.75
N TYR A 64 -12.34 0.75 12.86
CA TYR A 64 -11.29 -0.01 13.57
C TYR A 64 -11.81 -0.73 14.82
N GLY A 65 -13.06 -0.47 15.19
CA GLY A 65 -13.86 -1.23 16.14
C GLY A 65 -15.16 -1.73 15.49
N GLU A 66 -16.09 -2.21 16.31
CA GLU A 66 -17.41 -2.62 15.85
C GLU A 66 -18.30 -1.39 15.63
N SER A 67 -18.94 -1.30 14.46
CA SER A 67 -19.82 -0.18 14.10
C SER A 67 -20.98 -0.03 15.10
N GLY A 68 -21.30 1.21 15.46
CA GLY A 68 -22.38 1.51 16.42
C GLY A 68 -22.05 1.21 17.89
N THR A 69 -20.80 0.85 18.20
CA THR A 69 -20.34 0.59 19.57
C THR A 69 -19.20 1.53 19.96
N ARG A 70 -19.02 1.74 21.27
CA ARG A 70 -17.87 2.49 21.77
C ARG A 70 -16.58 1.71 21.49
N ALA A 71 -15.67 2.34 20.76
CA ALA A 71 -14.41 1.71 20.38
C ALA A 71 -13.40 1.66 21.54
N SER A 72 -12.50 0.68 21.49
CA SER A 72 -11.34 0.62 22.39
C SER A 72 -10.37 1.78 22.11
N PRO A 73 -9.59 2.25 23.11
CA PRO A 73 -8.58 3.28 22.90
C PRO A 73 -7.61 2.95 21.77
N ARG A 74 -7.22 1.68 21.66
CA ARG A 74 -6.33 1.18 20.60
C ARG A 74 -6.93 1.29 19.19
N ALA A 75 -8.25 1.16 19.05
CA ALA A 75 -8.95 1.36 17.78
C ALA A 75 -9.01 2.85 17.42
N VAL A 76 -9.29 3.71 18.39
CA VAL A 76 -9.26 5.18 18.23
C VAL A 76 -7.86 5.67 17.84
N ASP A 77 -6.80 5.13 18.44
CA ASP A 77 -5.42 5.47 18.08
C ASP A 77 -5.07 5.09 16.63
N ARG A 78 -5.57 3.95 16.14
CA ARG A 78 -5.37 3.52 14.75
C ARG A 78 -6.10 4.44 13.77
N MET A 79 -7.36 4.79 14.08
CA MET A 79 -8.14 5.76 13.31
C MET A 79 -7.42 7.10 13.20
N TRP A 80 -6.94 7.65 14.32
CA TRP A 80 -6.21 8.91 14.31
C TRP A 80 -4.84 8.82 13.63
N ARG A 81 -4.19 7.65 13.65
CA ARG A 81 -2.95 7.44 12.90
C ARG A 81 -3.19 7.58 11.41
N GLU A 82 -4.20 6.92 10.85
CA GLU A 82 -4.52 7.03 9.43
C GLU A 82 -4.96 8.46 9.07
N TYR A 83 -5.82 9.09 9.90
CA TYR A 83 -6.21 10.49 9.70
C TYR A 83 -4.99 11.41 9.56
N ARG A 84 -4.05 11.33 10.52
CA ARG A 84 -2.84 12.16 10.51
C ARG A 84 -1.92 11.84 9.33
N ALA A 85 -1.79 10.57 8.96
CA ALA A 85 -0.98 10.18 7.82
C ALA A 85 -1.52 10.77 6.51
N VAL A 86 -2.83 10.62 6.28
CA VAL A 86 -3.52 11.18 5.10
C VAL A 86 -3.40 12.71 5.04
N ASP A 87 -3.72 13.39 6.15
CA ASP A 87 -3.63 14.85 6.24
C ASP A 87 -2.19 15.35 6.02
N HIS A 88 -1.20 14.67 6.62
CA HIS A 88 0.21 15.00 6.42
C HIS A 88 0.63 14.86 4.94
N MET A 89 0.27 13.75 4.29
CA MET A 89 0.59 13.53 2.86
C MET A 89 -0.02 14.62 1.97
N ARG A 90 -1.27 15.01 2.23
CA ARG A 90 -1.90 16.11 1.48
C ARG A 90 -1.17 17.43 1.71
N ARG A 91 -0.77 17.75 2.95
CA ARG A 91 -0.01 18.99 3.27
C ARG A 91 1.36 19.06 2.62
N VAL A 92 2.01 17.93 2.34
CA VAL A 92 3.25 17.90 1.56
C VAL A 92 2.99 17.96 0.05
N GLY A 93 1.78 18.35 -0.37
CA GLY A 93 1.42 18.66 -1.76
C GLY A 93 1.10 17.44 -2.61
N LEU A 94 0.55 16.37 -2.00
CA LEU A 94 -0.03 15.22 -2.68
C LEU A 94 -1.57 15.35 -2.73
N ASP A 95 -2.07 16.55 -3.05
CA ASP A 95 -3.47 16.92 -2.90
C ASP A 95 -4.13 17.44 -4.20
N GLY A 96 -3.43 17.31 -5.34
CA GLY A 96 -3.84 17.81 -6.66
C GLY A 96 -3.06 17.17 -7.82
N TYR A 97 -3.11 17.70 -9.04
CA TYR A 97 -2.41 17.06 -10.16
C TYR A 97 -0.89 17.10 -9.99
N PRO A 98 -0.15 16.00 -10.26
CA PRO A 98 -0.63 14.67 -10.68
C PRO A 98 -0.84 13.66 -9.53
N HIS A 99 -0.69 14.08 -8.27
CA HIS A 99 -0.70 13.22 -7.09
C HIS A 99 -1.88 13.51 -6.15
N HIS A 100 -2.75 12.53 -5.93
CA HIS A 100 -3.96 12.72 -5.12
C HIS A 100 -4.08 11.68 -4.01
N VAL A 101 -3.63 12.02 -2.80
CA VAL A 101 -3.97 11.24 -1.60
C VAL A 101 -5.40 11.56 -1.20
N MET A 102 -6.22 10.53 -0.96
CA MET A 102 -7.63 10.70 -0.55
C MET A 102 -7.78 11.68 0.62
N ARG A 103 -8.87 12.45 0.68
CA ARG A 103 -9.17 13.29 1.86
C ARG A 103 -9.75 12.48 3.00
N ALA A 104 -9.36 12.83 4.24
CA ALA A 104 -10.15 12.49 5.42
C ALA A 104 -11.26 13.53 5.57
N LEU A 105 -12.49 13.13 5.27
CA LEU A 105 -13.68 13.98 5.26
C LEU A 105 -14.37 14.05 6.62
N GLY A 106 -14.10 13.13 7.54
CA GLY A 106 -14.70 13.17 8.87
C GLY A 106 -14.27 11.98 9.73
N THR A 107 -14.62 12.04 11.01
CA THR A 107 -14.33 10.97 11.97
C THR A 107 -15.49 10.77 12.92
N ALA A 108 -15.68 9.55 13.40
CA ALA A 108 -16.62 9.21 14.47
C ALA A 108 -15.93 8.31 15.51
N PRO A 109 -15.14 8.90 16.42
CA PRO A 109 -14.38 8.15 17.42
C PRO A 109 -15.25 7.23 18.27
N ASP A 110 -16.46 7.69 18.62
CA ASP A 110 -17.41 6.98 19.49
C ASP A 110 -18.29 5.96 18.75
N GLN A 111 -18.23 5.91 17.42
CA GLN A 111 -19.03 5.02 16.57
C GLN A 111 -18.13 3.99 15.89
N GLY A 112 -17.51 3.11 16.69
CA GLY A 112 -16.59 2.09 16.19
C GLY A 112 -15.23 2.64 15.72
N ALA A 113 -14.85 3.84 16.19
CA ALA A 113 -13.66 4.57 15.75
C ALA A 113 -13.62 4.69 14.22
N ALA A 114 -14.64 5.33 13.63
CA ALA A 114 -14.73 5.42 12.17
C ALA A 114 -13.95 6.61 11.61
N ILE A 115 -13.34 6.43 10.44
CA ILE A 115 -12.87 7.52 9.57
C ILE A 115 -13.64 7.47 8.26
N PHE A 116 -14.08 8.64 7.79
CA PHE A 116 -14.73 8.81 6.50
C PHE A 116 -13.73 9.42 5.52
N LEU A 117 -13.52 8.71 4.43
CA LEU A 117 -12.51 8.99 3.44
C LEU A 117 -13.17 9.26 2.08
N GLU A 118 -12.55 10.13 1.31
CA GLU A 118 -12.92 10.37 -0.07
C GLU A 118 -12.80 9.08 -0.90
N HIS A 119 -13.86 8.74 -1.63
CA HIS A 119 -13.79 7.67 -2.62
C HIS A 119 -13.03 8.15 -3.86
N LEU A 120 -11.84 7.63 -4.11
CA LEU A 120 -11.10 7.89 -5.34
C LEU A 120 -11.65 7.06 -6.50
N ARG A 121 -11.81 7.69 -7.66
CA ARG A 121 -12.13 7.00 -8.91
C ARG A 121 -10.84 6.57 -9.60
N GLY A 122 -10.92 5.51 -10.40
CA GLY A 122 -9.80 5.03 -11.19
C GLY A 122 -9.67 3.51 -11.14
N GLU A 123 -8.77 3.01 -11.97
CA GLU A 123 -8.38 1.60 -12.00
C GLU A 123 -7.16 1.39 -11.12
N THR A 124 -7.10 0.32 -10.32
CA THR A 124 -5.94 0.07 -9.48
C THR A 124 -4.76 -0.45 -10.30
N LEU A 125 -3.52 -0.20 -9.85
CA LEU A 125 -2.34 -0.82 -10.47
C LEU A 125 -2.47 -2.34 -10.51
N GLY A 126 -3.10 -2.94 -9.49
CA GLY A 126 -3.31 -4.39 -9.41
C GLY A 126 -4.11 -4.95 -10.59
N VAL A 127 -5.15 -4.24 -11.04
CA VAL A 127 -5.95 -4.67 -12.21
C VAL A 127 -5.12 -4.57 -13.50
N VAL A 128 -4.38 -3.48 -13.67
CA VAL A 128 -3.49 -3.29 -14.82
C VAL A 128 -2.42 -4.38 -14.87
N LEU A 129 -1.77 -4.62 -13.72
CA LEU A 129 -0.70 -5.60 -13.55
C LEU A 129 -1.18 -7.02 -13.83
N ASP A 130 -2.32 -7.44 -13.24
CA ASP A 130 -2.89 -8.76 -13.51
C ASP A 130 -3.26 -8.92 -14.99
N GLY A 131 -3.82 -7.88 -15.61
CA GLY A 131 -4.13 -7.88 -17.04
C GLY A 131 -2.90 -8.06 -17.93
N VAL A 132 -1.79 -7.38 -17.62
CA VAL A 132 -0.53 -7.52 -18.37
C VAL A 132 0.13 -8.88 -18.10
N ALA A 133 0.15 -9.33 -16.84
CA ALA A 133 0.73 -10.61 -16.47
C ALA A 133 -0.04 -11.80 -17.08
N ARG A 134 -1.34 -11.66 -17.33
CA ARG A 134 -2.18 -12.65 -18.05
C ARG A 134 -2.21 -12.45 -19.56
N GLU A 135 -1.46 -11.49 -20.09
CA GLU A 135 -1.39 -11.18 -21.53
C GLU A 135 -2.75 -10.78 -22.15
N VAL A 136 -3.69 -10.30 -21.32
CA VAL A 136 -5.00 -9.77 -21.78
C VAL A 136 -5.00 -8.25 -21.91
N ARG A 137 -3.89 -7.60 -21.57
CA ARG A 137 -3.67 -6.15 -21.67
C ARG A 137 -2.29 -5.86 -22.24
N GLN A 138 -2.19 -4.77 -23.00
CA GLN A 138 -0.94 -4.33 -23.60
C GLN A 138 0.10 -3.92 -22.53
N PRO A 139 1.38 -4.33 -22.69
CA PRO A 139 2.48 -3.94 -21.79
C PRO A 139 2.61 -2.44 -21.55
N SER A 140 2.33 -1.60 -22.56
CA SER A 140 2.45 -0.14 -22.46
C SER A 140 1.63 0.45 -21.31
N ALA A 141 0.44 -0.11 -21.05
CA ALA A 141 -0.41 0.36 -19.96
C ALA A 141 0.26 0.21 -18.58
N LEU A 142 1.02 -0.87 -18.36
CA LEU A 142 1.74 -1.06 -17.10
C LEU A 142 2.94 -0.11 -16.99
N TYR A 143 3.69 0.09 -18.08
CA TYR A 143 4.80 1.06 -18.10
C TYR A 143 4.32 2.48 -17.77
N GLU A 144 3.21 2.92 -18.35
CA GLU A 144 2.60 4.24 -18.07
C GLU A 144 2.21 4.38 -16.60
N ARG A 145 1.57 3.35 -16.00
CA ARG A 145 1.19 3.40 -14.58
C ARG A 145 2.41 3.37 -13.67
N LEU A 146 3.45 2.62 -14.03
CA LEU A 146 4.69 2.57 -13.25
C LEU A 146 5.46 3.89 -13.31
N THR A 147 5.50 4.58 -14.45
CA THR A 147 6.04 5.94 -14.55
C THR A 147 5.29 6.90 -13.63
N ALA A 148 3.95 6.88 -13.65
CA ALA A 148 3.15 7.75 -12.80
C ALA A 148 3.33 7.43 -11.30
N LEU A 149 3.40 6.15 -10.93
CA LEU A 149 3.64 5.71 -9.55
C LEU A 149 5.04 6.08 -9.06
N ALA A 150 6.05 5.92 -9.92
CA ALA A 150 7.41 6.32 -9.62
C ALA A 150 7.49 7.80 -9.25
N PHE A 151 6.81 8.65 -10.03
CA PHE A 151 6.74 10.07 -9.73
C PHE A 151 6.00 10.34 -8.41
N PHE A 152 4.87 9.67 -8.16
CA PHE A 152 4.12 9.80 -6.91
C PHE A 152 4.99 9.48 -5.68
N LEU A 153 5.64 8.32 -5.67
CA LEU A 153 6.46 7.89 -4.54
C LEU A 153 7.70 8.77 -4.38
N ALA A 154 8.35 9.16 -5.48
CA ALA A 154 9.51 10.05 -5.40
C ALA A 154 9.14 11.41 -4.82
N THR A 155 8.02 12.00 -5.24
CA THR A 155 7.51 13.25 -4.68
C THR A 155 7.22 13.11 -3.18
N MET A 156 6.53 12.03 -2.77
CA MET A 156 6.24 11.76 -1.36
C MET A 156 7.52 11.64 -0.52
N HIS A 157 8.46 10.80 -0.96
CA HIS A 157 9.70 10.55 -0.24
C HIS A 157 10.58 11.80 -0.17
N ASN A 158 10.78 12.50 -1.29
CA ASN A 158 11.67 13.67 -1.34
C ASN A 158 11.14 14.87 -0.55
N ARG A 159 9.82 15.01 -0.39
CA ARG A 159 9.22 16.10 0.41
C ARG A 159 9.12 15.79 1.90
N THR A 160 9.47 14.58 2.31
CA THR A 160 9.35 14.12 3.71
C THR A 160 10.68 13.61 4.26
N VAL A 161 11.79 13.96 3.61
CA VAL A 161 13.14 13.64 4.10
C VAL A 161 13.35 14.28 5.47
N THR A 162 13.96 13.51 6.38
CA THR A 162 14.38 13.95 7.71
C THR A 162 15.90 13.95 7.82
N ASP A 163 16.45 14.59 8.84
CA ASP A 163 17.90 14.59 9.09
C ASP A 163 18.40 13.26 9.67
N ASP A 164 17.51 12.38 10.12
CA ASP A 164 17.85 11.07 10.65
C ASP A 164 18.25 10.10 9.52
N LEU A 165 19.33 9.36 9.71
CA LEU A 165 19.72 8.26 8.83
C LEU A 165 18.80 7.04 9.03
N VAL A 166 18.73 6.20 8.00
CA VAL A 166 18.01 4.92 8.04
C VAL A 166 18.61 4.01 9.12
N ASP A 167 17.72 3.49 9.98
CA ASP A 167 18.04 2.38 10.87
C ASP A 167 17.60 1.06 10.24
N PHE A 168 18.53 0.41 9.55
CA PHE A 168 18.25 -0.85 8.86
C PHE A 168 18.00 -2.04 9.82
N HIS A 169 18.21 -1.87 11.13
CA HIS A 169 17.80 -2.90 12.09
C HIS A 169 16.29 -3.16 12.05
N ASP A 170 15.49 -2.15 11.73
CA ASP A 170 14.04 -2.27 11.66
C ASP A 170 13.58 -3.21 10.54
N ASP A 171 14.21 -3.10 9.37
CA ASP A 171 13.97 -3.94 8.20
C ASP A 171 14.40 -5.40 8.42
N VAL A 172 15.56 -5.60 9.06
CA VAL A 172 16.05 -6.95 9.42
C VAL A 172 15.16 -7.60 10.47
N ARG A 173 14.68 -6.82 11.46
CA ARG A 173 13.69 -7.27 12.43
C ARG A 173 12.38 -7.65 11.74
N TYR A 174 11.95 -6.90 10.74
CA TYR A 174 10.76 -7.23 9.95
C TYR A 174 10.93 -8.54 9.16
N LEU A 175 12.08 -8.75 8.52
CA LEU A 175 12.43 -10.04 7.90
C LEU A 175 12.33 -11.19 8.91
N GLY A 176 12.91 -11.03 10.10
CA GLY A 176 12.84 -12.02 11.17
C GLY A 176 11.40 -12.37 11.59
N LEU A 177 10.54 -11.37 11.77
CA LEU A 177 9.12 -11.57 12.10
C LEU A 177 8.35 -12.33 11.02
N LEU A 178 8.65 -12.09 9.74
CA LEU A 178 8.05 -12.82 8.62
C LEU A 178 8.49 -14.28 8.61
N SER A 179 9.78 -14.53 8.77
CA SER A 179 10.35 -15.88 8.79
C SER A 179 9.86 -16.69 9.99
N GLU A 180 9.81 -16.09 11.19
CA GLU A 180 9.24 -16.72 12.38
C GLU A 180 7.76 -17.04 12.21
N SER A 181 6.99 -16.13 11.60
CA SER A 181 5.59 -16.39 11.30
C SER A 181 5.44 -17.57 10.33
N LEU A 182 6.26 -17.68 9.29
CA LEU A 182 6.21 -18.81 8.37
C LEU A 182 6.59 -20.12 9.05
N ARG A 183 7.59 -20.11 9.94
CA ARG A 183 7.97 -21.27 10.75
C ARG A 183 6.83 -21.70 11.67
N HIS A 184 6.23 -20.76 12.41
CA HIS A 184 5.14 -21.04 13.35
C HIS A 184 3.96 -21.75 12.67
N HIS A 185 3.64 -21.37 11.44
CA HIS A 185 2.58 -22.00 10.63
C HIS A 185 3.07 -23.24 9.84
N ARG A 186 4.27 -23.76 10.15
CA ARG A 186 4.90 -24.93 9.52
C ARG A 186 5.11 -24.81 8.01
N HIS A 187 5.25 -23.58 7.51
CA HIS A 187 5.58 -23.29 6.12
C HIS A 187 7.08 -23.13 5.86
N MET A 188 7.89 -23.08 6.93
CA MET A 188 9.34 -22.92 6.88
C MET A 188 9.99 -23.84 7.92
N SER A 189 11.12 -24.44 7.57
CA SER A 189 11.92 -25.28 8.48
C SER A 189 12.81 -24.43 9.40
N ASP A 190 13.27 -24.99 10.52
CA ASP A 190 14.24 -24.32 11.39
C ASP A 190 15.57 -24.03 10.68
N HIS A 191 15.96 -24.89 9.72
CA HIS A 191 17.13 -24.66 8.88
C HIS A 191 16.95 -23.40 8.02
N SER A 192 15.83 -23.32 7.30
CA SER A 192 15.49 -22.16 6.46
C SER A 192 15.37 -20.88 7.30
N LEU A 193 14.81 -20.95 8.51
CA LEU A 193 14.76 -19.79 9.43
C LEU A 193 16.17 -19.29 9.78
N ARG A 194 17.09 -20.19 10.16
CA ARG A 194 18.49 -19.83 10.46
C ARG A 194 19.18 -19.23 9.23
N GLU A 195 18.90 -19.77 8.05
CA GLU A 195 19.42 -19.24 6.80
C GLU A 195 18.95 -17.80 6.55
N PHE A 196 17.65 -17.50 6.66
CA PHE A 196 17.15 -16.13 6.54
C PHE A 196 17.77 -15.18 7.58
N GLY A 197 18.02 -15.66 8.81
CA GLY A 197 18.75 -14.90 9.82
C GLY A 197 20.17 -14.55 9.37
N SER A 198 20.94 -15.54 8.90
CA SER A 198 22.30 -15.37 8.37
C SER A 198 22.35 -14.43 7.16
N LEU A 199 21.37 -14.56 6.25
CA LEU A 199 21.22 -13.65 5.11
C LEU A 199 20.98 -12.23 5.59
N GLY A 200 20.05 -12.01 6.53
CA GLY A 200 19.82 -10.70 7.15
C GLY A 200 21.07 -10.12 7.80
N ASP A 201 21.87 -10.95 8.50
CA ASP A 201 23.15 -10.54 9.08
C ASP A 201 24.18 -10.09 8.03
N ARG A 202 24.19 -10.74 6.86
CA ARG A 202 25.04 -10.32 5.75
C ARG A 202 24.59 -8.98 5.17
N TRP A 203 23.29 -8.76 5.00
CA TRP A 203 22.76 -7.47 4.54
C TRP A 203 23.03 -6.34 5.54
N LYS A 204 23.05 -6.60 6.85
CA LYS A 204 23.49 -5.58 7.83
C LYS A 204 24.91 -5.07 7.61
N ARG A 205 25.80 -5.92 7.06
CA ARG A 205 27.18 -5.54 6.73
C ARG A 205 27.29 -4.80 5.39
N PHE A 206 26.21 -4.70 4.63
CA PHE A 206 26.17 -3.96 3.38
C PHE A 206 25.91 -2.48 3.68
N GLY A 207 26.97 -1.67 3.64
CA GLY A 207 26.96 -0.23 3.95
C GLY A 207 25.79 0.55 3.34
N PRO A 208 25.47 0.38 2.04
CA PRO A 208 24.38 1.09 1.38
C PRO A 208 22.99 0.98 2.03
N MET A 209 22.72 -0.04 2.87
CA MET A 209 21.46 -0.13 3.60
C MET A 209 21.28 0.96 4.66
N TRP A 210 22.35 1.67 5.04
CA TRP A 210 22.38 2.63 6.15
C TRP A 210 22.57 4.09 5.71
N GLU A 211 22.90 4.31 4.44
CA GLU A 211 23.43 5.58 3.95
C GLU A 211 22.37 6.65 3.66
N ASP A 212 21.11 6.25 3.47
CA ASP A 212 20.03 7.16 3.10
C ASP A 212 19.40 7.81 4.34
N HIS A 213 18.74 8.94 4.11
CA HIS A 213 17.92 9.60 5.11
C HIS A 213 16.54 8.97 5.18
N ARG A 214 15.93 9.01 6.37
CA ARG A 214 14.57 8.51 6.56
C ARG A 214 13.58 9.44 5.87
N VAL A 215 12.60 8.84 5.21
CA VAL A 215 11.47 9.52 4.55
C VAL A 215 10.16 8.97 5.08
N CYS A 216 9.07 9.71 4.92
CA CYS A 216 7.75 9.16 5.21
C CYS A 216 7.35 8.15 4.13
N LEU A 217 7.12 6.91 4.55
CA LEU A 217 6.69 5.81 3.70
C LEU A 217 5.17 5.74 3.65
N HIS A 218 4.64 5.24 2.55
CA HIS A 218 3.29 4.67 2.51
C HIS A 218 3.21 3.48 3.46
N GLY A 219 4.26 2.64 3.53
CA GLY A 219 4.37 1.52 4.46
C GLY A 219 3.53 0.28 4.09
N ASP A 220 2.65 0.40 3.10
CA ASP A 220 1.97 -0.72 2.44
C ASP A 220 1.72 -0.42 0.96
N ALA A 221 2.77 0.00 0.26
CA ALA A 221 2.74 0.26 -1.17
C ALA A 221 2.47 -1.03 -1.99
N THR A 222 1.21 -1.46 -2.02
CA THR A 222 0.73 -2.58 -2.83
C THR A 222 -0.01 -2.06 -4.05
N PRO A 223 -0.06 -2.80 -5.18
CA PRO A 223 -0.78 -2.37 -6.38
C PRO A 223 -2.26 -2.05 -6.17
N ALA A 224 -2.90 -2.55 -5.12
CA ALA A 224 -4.29 -2.27 -4.81
C ALA A 224 -4.50 -0.87 -4.21
N ASN A 225 -3.46 -0.26 -3.63
CA ASN A 225 -3.52 1.01 -2.92
C ASN A 225 -3.23 2.24 -3.80
N PHE A 226 -2.97 2.01 -5.10
CA PHE A 226 -2.74 3.05 -6.07
C PHE A 226 -3.78 2.98 -7.18
N LEU A 227 -4.51 4.07 -7.39
CA LEU A 227 -5.54 4.21 -8.41
C LEU A 227 -5.09 5.16 -9.50
N PHE A 228 -5.47 4.88 -10.74
CA PHE A 228 -5.04 5.67 -11.88
C PHE A 228 -6.25 6.04 -12.73
N THR A 229 -6.26 7.29 -13.17
CA THR A 229 -7.20 7.80 -14.18
C THR A 229 -6.41 8.16 -15.43
N ASP A 230 -6.79 9.19 -16.18
CA ASP A 230 -6.09 9.55 -17.41
C ASP A 230 -4.72 10.20 -17.14
N GLY A 231 -3.77 9.94 -18.02
CA GLY A 231 -2.41 10.49 -17.95
C GLY A 231 -1.66 10.12 -16.66
N MET A 232 -1.01 11.11 -16.06
CA MET A 232 -0.16 10.96 -14.87
C MET A 232 -0.91 10.96 -13.54
N TRP A 233 -2.24 11.05 -13.54
CA TRP A 233 -3.02 11.05 -12.30
C TRP A 233 -2.82 9.75 -11.53
N VAL A 234 -2.27 9.86 -10.32
CA VAL A 234 -2.13 8.77 -9.36
C VAL A 234 -2.81 9.15 -8.05
N GLY A 235 -3.76 8.31 -7.64
CA GLY A 235 -4.40 8.35 -6.35
C GLY A 235 -3.74 7.38 -5.37
N GLY A 236 -3.45 7.83 -4.16
CA GLY A 236 -2.98 6.98 -3.05
C GLY A 236 -4.06 6.78 -1.99
N ILE A 237 -4.21 5.55 -1.50
CA ILE A 237 -5.15 5.20 -0.41
C ILE A 237 -4.46 4.30 0.64
N ASP A 238 -5.11 4.13 1.80
CA ASP A 238 -4.69 3.21 2.87
C ASP A 238 -3.31 3.50 3.50
N PHE A 239 -3.17 4.68 4.10
CA PHE A 239 -1.95 5.16 4.77
C PHE A 239 -1.84 4.73 6.24
N GLU A 240 -2.58 3.70 6.69
CA GLU A 240 -2.57 3.25 8.09
C GLU A 240 -1.21 2.75 8.58
N ARG A 241 -0.35 2.34 7.63
CA ARG A 241 0.99 1.81 7.85
C ARG A 241 2.10 2.84 7.65
N SER A 242 1.76 4.10 7.38
CA SER A 242 2.76 5.14 7.19
C SER A 242 3.63 5.34 8.43
N HIS A 243 4.93 5.43 8.19
CA HIS A 243 5.97 5.65 9.18
C HIS A 243 7.25 6.15 8.48
N TYR A 244 8.22 6.63 9.25
CA TYR A 244 9.51 7.06 8.71
C TYR A 244 10.48 5.88 8.60
N GLY A 245 11.10 5.72 7.44
CA GLY A 245 12.04 4.63 7.18
C GLY A 245 12.78 4.80 5.86
N ASP A 246 13.34 3.70 5.38
CA ASP A 246 14.06 3.64 4.11
C ASP A 246 13.11 3.77 2.91
N ARG A 247 13.37 4.72 2.01
CA ARG A 247 12.59 4.88 0.76
C ARG A 247 12.55 3.60 -0.09
N VAL A 248 13.60 2.77 0.00
CA VAL A 248 13.68 1.49 -0.74
C VAL A 248 12.63 0.49 -0.26
N PHE A 249 12.08 0.65 0.94
CA PHE A 249 11.00 -0.17 1.47
C PHE A 249 9.77 -0.18 0.55
N ASP A 250 9.28 0.99 0.16
CA ASP A 250 8.06 1.10 -0.67
C ASP A 250 8.33 0.68 -2.12
N VAL A 251 9.43 1.15 -2.73
CA VAL A 251 9.75 0.78 -4.12
C VAL A 251 10.12 -0.70 -4.26
N GLY A 252 10.78 -1.28 -3.26
CA GLY A 252 11.06 -2.71 -3.17
C GLY A 252 9.80 -3.55 -2.94
N ARG A 253 8.79 -2.99 -2.25
CA ARG A 253 7.46 -3.62 -2.13
C ARG A 253 6.74 -3.69 -3.47
N ILE A 254 6.75 -2.60 -4.24
CA ILE A 254 6.22 -2.63 -5.61
C ILE A 254 6.97 -3.64 -6.48
N ALA A 255 8.32 -3.68 -6.40
CA ALA A 255 9.11 -4.65 -7.14
C ALA A 255 8.76 -6.11 -6.79
N GLY A 256 8.56 -6.42 -5.50
CA GLY A 256 8.13 -7.74 -5.06
C GLY A 256 6.71 -8.11 -5.50
N GLU A 257 5.78 -7.15 -5.51
CA GLU A 257 4.42 -7.37 -6.01
C GLU A 257 4.39 -7.58 -7.53
N LEU A 258 5.23 -6.86 -8.28
CA LEU A 258 5.45 -7.10 -9.71
C LEU A 258 5.97 -8.52 -9.94
N GLN A 259 7.04 -8.92 -9.25
CA GLN A 259 7.61 -10.26 -9.40
C GLN A 259 6.58 -11.35 -9.04
N HIS A 260 5.86 -11.17 -7.94
CA HIS A 260 4.79 -12.06 -7.51
C HIS A 260 3.72 -12.23 -8.61
N ALA A 261 3.23 -11.15 -9.21
CA ALA A 261 2.19 -11.22 -10.24
C ALA A 261 2.62 -12.04 -11.48
N PHE A 262 3.86 -11.89 -11.95
CA PHE A 262 4.39 -12.67 -13.07
C PHE A 262 4.68 -14.13 -12.69
N MET A 263 5.16 -14.38 -11.46
CA MET A 263 5.30 -15.74 -10.95
C MET A 263 3.94 -16.45 -10.87
N LEU A 264 2.89 -15.76 -10.42
CA LEU A 264 1.56 -16.33 -10.26
C LEU A 264 0.91 -16.67 -11.60
N ASN A 265 0.98 -15.75 -12.57
CA ASN A 265 0.25 -15.88 -13.83
C ASN A 265 1.04 -16.60 -14.93
N GLN A 266 2.37 -16.51 -14.93
CA GLN A 266 3.22 -17.06 -15.99
C GLN A 266 4.19 -18.13 -15.49
N GLY A 267 4.28 -18.36 -14.17
CA GLY A 267 5.31 -19.23 -13.59
C GLY A 267 6.74 -18.69 -13.76
N ASN A 268 6.91 -17.44 -14.21
CA ASN A 268 8.20 -16.88 -14.58
C ASN A 268 8.48 -15.58 -13.80
N ARG A 269 9.35 -15.65 -12.80
CA ARG A 269 9.77 -14.47 -12.03
C ARG A 269 10.50 -13.41 -12.85
N ARG A 270 11.21 -13.81 -13.91
CA ARG A 270 11.99 -12.89 -14.75
C ARG A 270 11.11 -12.05 -15.67
N GLY A 271 9.86 -12.46 -15.91
CA GLY A 271 8.90 -11.69 -16.70
C GLY A 271 8.64 -10.28 -16.13
N ALA A 272 8.85 -10.09 -14.82
CA ALA A 272 8.71 -8.79 -14.16
C ALA A 272 9.93 -7.87 -14.31
N GLU A 273 11.12 -8.39 -14.65
CA GLU A 273 12.38 -7.62 -14.62
C GLU A 273 12.36 -6.34 -15.48
N PRO A 274 11.81 -6.34 -16.72
CA PRO A 274 11.71 -5.10 -17.50
C PRO A 274 10.85 -4.02 -16.82
N TYR A 275 9.76 -4.41 -16.17
CA TYR A 275 8.85 -3.50 -15.49
C TYR A 275 9.45 -2.98 -14.18
N ILE A 276 10.15 -3.83 -13.43
CA ILE A 276 10.87 -3.43 -12.22
C ILE A 276 11.98 -2.44 -12.59
N GLY A 277 12.78 -2.75 -13.61
CA GLY A 277 13.84 -1.88 -14.10
C GLY A 277 13.31 -0.52 -14.53
N HIS A 278 12.24 -0.50 -15.34
CA HIS A 278 11.57 0.74 -15.76
C HIS A 278 11.07 1.55 -14.56
N PHE A 279 10.33 0.93 -13.64
CA PHE A 279 9.80 1.61 -12.46
C PHE A 279 10.90 2.27 -11.62
N LEU A 280 11.98 1.54 -11.33
CA LEU A 280 13.10 2.06 -10.55
C LEU A 280 13.88 3.15 -11.30
N TRP A 281 13.99 3.01 -12.63
CA TRP A 281 14.65 4.00 -13.49
C TRP A 281 13.88 5.32 -13.55
N GLU A 282 12.54 5.25 -13.64
CA GLU A 282 11.66 6.41 -13.58
C GLU A 282 11.66 7.03 -12.18
N TYR A 283 11.70 6.23 -11.12
CA TYR A 283 11.78 6.75 -9.75
C TYR A 283 13.09 7.52 -9.54
N SER A 284 14.20 6.99 -10.06
CA SER A 284 15.52 7.59 -9.97
C SER A 284 15.65 8.90 -10.77
N CYS A 285 14.72 9.17 -11.69
CA CYS A 285 14.67 10.41 -12.48
C CYS A 285 14.42 11.66 -11.62
N HIS A 286 13.95 11.47 -10.39
CA HIS A 286 13.60 12.54 -9.46
C HIS A 286 14.71 12.83 -8.44
N PHE A 287 15.95 12.44 -8.76
CA PHE A 287 17.14 12.67 -7.96
C PHE A 287 18.17 13.46 -8.78
N PRO A 288 19.11 14.18 -8.13
CA PRO A 288 20.10 14.98 -8.84
C PRO A 288 20.98 14.17 -9.81
N ASP A 289 21.38 12.96 -9.40
CA ASP A 289 22.10 12.01 -10.24
C ASP A 289 21.25 10.75 -10.42
N ARG A 290 20.64 10.63 -11.59
CA ARG A 290 19.75 9.51 -11.93
C ARG A 290 20.48 8.17 -11.92
N GLU A 291 21.68 8.11 -12.52
CA GLU A 291 22.40 6.85 -12.71
C GLU A 291 22.91 6.33 -11.37
N ALA A 292 23.52 7.21 -10.57
CA ALA A 292 23.97 6.85 -9.23
C ALA A 292 22.80 6.43 -8.33
N SER A 293 21.69 7.16 -8.37
CA SER A 293 20.48 6.83 -7.58
C SER A 293 19.89 5.49 -8.01
N PHE A 294 19.81 5.23 -9.32
CA PHE A 294 19.33 3.96 -9.85
C PHE A 294 20.20 2.79 -9.40
N ALA A 295 21.53 2.93 -9.50
CA ALA A 295 22.46 1.90 -9.06
C ALA A 295 22.34 1.63 -7.55
N HIS A 296 22.28 2.70 -6.73
CA HIS A 296 22.15 2.59 -5.27
C HIS A 296 20.85 1.89 -4.86
N ILE A 297 19.72 2.30 -5.45
CA ILE A 297 18.41 1.70 -5.18
C ILE A 297 18.39 0.24 -5.64
N CYS A 298 18.83 -0.04 -6.87
CA CYS A 298 18.85 -1.41 -7.41
C CYS A 298 19.70 -2.36 -6.56
N ALA A 299 20.79 -1.89 -5.95
CA ALA A 299 21.60 -2.72 -5.05
C ALA A 299 20.86 -3.12 -3.75
N ARG A 300 19.88 -2.33 -3.32
CA ARG A 300 19.15 -2.51 -2.04
C ARG A 300 17.79 -3.20 -2.21
N VAL A 301 17.17 -3.05 -3.39
CA VAL A 301 15.87 -3.63 -3.74
C VAL A 301 15.74 -5.14 -3.45
N PRO A 302 16.75 -6.01 -3.72
CA PRO A 302 16.59 -7.44 -3.50
C PRO A 302 16.17 -7.82 -2.08
N PHE A 303 16.63 -7.06 -1.07
CA PHE A 303 16.22 -7.28 0.32
C PHE A 303 14.72 -7.03 0.52
N HIS A 304 14.22 -5.85 0.13
CA HIS A 304 12.82 -5.48 0.33
C HIS A 304 11.87 -6.29 -0.58
N LEU A 305 12.32 -6.65 -1.79
CA LEU A 305 11.63 -7.59 -2.67
C LEU A 305 11.43 -8.94 -1.96
N ALA A 306 12.48 -9.50 -1.35
CA ALA A 306 12.40 -10.75 -0.61
C ALA A 306 11.39 -10.68 0.56
N THR A 307 11.43 -9.61 1.36
CA THR A 307 10.45 -9.43 2.45
C THR A 307 9.01 -9.38 1.93
N THR A 308 8.80 -8.83 0.74
CA THR A 308 7.48 -8.76 0.11
C THR A 308 7.00 -10.13 -0.33
N LEU A 309 7.86 -10.94 -0.95
CA LEU A 309 7.54 -12.32 -1.31
C LEU A 309 7.20 -13.16 -0.07
N LEU A 310 7.96 -13.02 1.03
CA LEU A 310 7.65 -13.69 2.30
C LEU A 310 6.33 -13.21 2.91
N ARG A 311 6.00 -11.92 2.78
CA ARG A 311 4.71 -11.38 3.22
C ARG A 311 3.55 -12.01 2.44
N VAL A 312 3.69 -12.16 1.12
CA VAL A 312 2.70 -12.87 0.30
C VAL A 312 2.63 -14.34 0.71
N ALA A 313 3.78 -15.00 0.83
CA ALA A 313 3.90 -16.40 1.21
C ALA A 313 3.32 -16.70 2.60
N ARG A 314 3.12 -15.70 3.47
CA ARG A 314 2.50 -15.88 4.78
C ARG A 314 0.98 -16.05 4.70
N ASN A 315 0.33 -15.57 3.65
CA ASN A 315 -1.13 -15.53 3.57
C ASN A 315 -1.74 -16.95 3.57
N PRO A 316 -2.85 -17.18 4.30
CA PRO A 316 -3.41 -18.52 4.47
C PRO A 316 -4.03 -19.12 3.20
N TRP A 317 -4.48 -18.28 2.25
CA TRP A 317 -5.06 -18.73 0.98
C TRP A 317 -4.01 -19.13 -0.08
N ILE A 318 -2.72 -18.96 0.20
CA ILE A 318 -1.65 -19.37 -0.71
C ILE A 318 -1.39 -20.87 -0.57
N THR A 319 -1.39 -21.59 -1.70
CA THR A 319 -1.12 -23.04 -1.73
C THR A 319 0.30 -23.35 -1.27
N ASN A 320 0.52 -24.52 -0.67
CA ASN A 320 1.86 -24.90 -0.18
C ASN A 320 2.90 -24.95 -1.32
N GLU A 321 2.53 -25.45 -2.50
CA GLU A 321 3.44 -25.51 -3.65
C GLU A 321 3.90 -24.10 -4.08
N TYR A 322 2.95 -23.16 -4.23
CA TYR A 322 3.29 -21.79 -4.61
C TYR A 322 4.04 -21.06 -3.49
N ARG A 323 3.71 -21.35 -2.23
CA ARG A 323 4.42 -20.84 -1.06
C ARG A 323 5.90 -21.20 -1.08
N THR A 324 6.23 -22.45 -1.39
CA THR A 324 7.63 -22.90 -1.52
C THR A 324 8.36 -22.10 -2.59
N LYS A 325 7.75 -21.90 -3.77
CA LYS A 325 8.32 -21.08 -4.86
C LYS A 325 8.59 -19.63 -4.43
N LEU A 326 7.69 -19.02 -3.64
CA LEU A 326 7.87 -17.67 -3.11
C LEU A 326 9.03 -17.60 -2.09
N ILE A 327 9.15 -18.60 -1.22
CA ILE A 327 10.22 -18.66 -0.22
C ILE A 327 11.58 -18.84 -0.92
N GLU A 328 11.68 -19.74 -1.89
CA GLU A 328 12.89 -19.95 -2.70
C GLU A 328 13.29 -18.69 -3.46
N ALA A 329 12.32 -18.00 -4.09
CA ALA A 329 12.58 -16.74 -4.78
C ALA A 329 13.07 -15.63 -3.82
N ALA A 330 12.52 -15.57 -2.60
CA ALA A 330 12.99 -14.64 -1.58
C ALA A 330 14.42 -14.95 -1.11
N GLN A 331 14.76 -16.24 -0.96
CA GLN A 331 16.13 -16.65 -0.62
C GLN A 331 17.12 -16.26 -1.72
N ASP A 332 16.79 -16.52 -2.99
CA ASP A 332 17.63 -16.14 -4.13
C ASP A 332 17.87 -14.64 -4.20
N ALA A 333 16.83 -13.83 -3.98
CA ALA A 333 16.96 -12.39 -3.94
C ALA A 333 17.92 -11.93 -2.82
N LEU A 334 17.81 -12.51 -1.62
CA LEU A 334 18.73 -12.21 -0.52
C LEU A 334 20.16 -12.75 -0.74
N ARG A 335 20.33 -13.72 -1.64
CA ARG A 335 21.64 -14.26 -2.05
C ARG A 335 22.32 -13.47 -3.16
N SER A 336 21.63 -12.50 -3.77
CA SER A 336 22.18 -11.67 -4.84
C SER A 336 23.18 -10.59 -4.38
N LEU A 337 23.28 -10.38 -3.06
CA LEU A 337 24.39 -9.67 -2.44
C LEU A 337 25.63 -10.55 -2.37
#